data_AF-A0A8E2EPP7-F1
#
_entry.id   AF-A0A8E2EPP7-F1
#
_cell.length_a   1.000
_cell.length_b   1.000
_cell.length_c   1.000
_cell.angle_alpha   90.00
_cell.angle_beta   90.00
_cell.angle_gamma   90.00
#
_symmetry.space_group_name_H-M   'P 1'
#
loop_
_entity.id
_entity.type
_entity.pdbx_description
1 polymer ?
#
loop_
_entity_poly.entity_id
_entity_poly.type
_entity_poly.pdbx_seq_one_letter_code
_entity_poly.pdbx_strand_id
1 'polypeptide(L)' 'MANGWSLIIGLAFIVIFCIVSWFAAPKGENQTVWRSTLILSAVACFLMWAITFLAQWHPLIVPRRLDLRPEHEPSRRF' A
#
# COMPACT_ATOMS: atom_id res chain seq x y z
N MET A 1 6.04 -3.74 -12.33
CA MET A 1 5.53 -2.50 -12.96
C MET A 1 4.24 -2.12 -12.24
N ALA A 2 4.12 -0.89 -11.78
CA ALA A 2 2.89 -0.40 -11.14
C ALA A 2 1.75 -0.40 -12.17
N ASN A 3 0.95 -1.46 -12.16
CA ASN A 3 -0.23 -1.60 -13.00
C ASN A 3 -1.44 -1.22 -12.16
N GLY A 4 -2.46 -0.58 -12.73
CA GLY A 4 -3.65 -0.13 -11.98
C GLY A 4 -4.38 -1.26 -11.25
N TRP A 5 -4.18 -2.49 -11.73
CA TRP A 5 -4.65 -3.72 -11.12
C TRP A 5 -4.17 -3.96 -9.68
N SER A 6 -2.99 -3.45 -9.30
CA SER A 6 -2.46 -3.62 -7.94
C SER A 6 -3.38 -3.03 -6.87
N LEU A 7 -4.00 -1.87 -7.16
CA LEU A 7 -4.93 -1.21 -6.24
C LEU A 7 -6.20 -2.04 -6.06
N ILE A 8 -6.73 -2.58 -7.16
CA ILE A 8 -7.97 -3.39 -7.14
C ILE A 8 -7.75 -4.70 -6.38
N ILE A 9 -6.62 -5.37 -6.62
CA ILE A 9 -6.28 -6.61 -5.92
C ILE A 9 -6.07 -6.35 -4.42
N GLY A 10 -5.32 -5.30 -4.07
CA GLY A 10 -5.12 -4.90 -2.67
C GLY A 10 -6.44 -4.56 -1.97
N LEU A 11 -7.33 -3.82 -2.63
CA LEU A 11 -8.65 -3.50 -2.10
C LEU A 11 -9.50 -4.75 -1.90
N ALA A 12 -9.54 -5.65 -2.88
CA ALA A 12 -10.27 -6.90 -2.77
C ALA A 12 -9.78 -7.75 -1.59
N PHE A 13 -8.47 -7.85 -1.39
CA PHE A 13 -7.88 -8.57 -0.27
C PHE A 13 -8.31 -7.98 1.08
N ILE A 14 -8.27 -6.66 1.23
CA ILE A 14 -8.66 -5.98 2.47
C ILE A 14 -10.16 -6.13 2.74
N VAL A 15 -11.01 -6.00 1.72
CA VAL A 15 -12.45 -6.22 1.86
C VAL A 15 -12.74 -7.65 2.33
N ILE A 16 -12.11 -8.65 1.73
CA ILE A 16 -12.24 -10.05 2.16
C ILE A 16 -11.77 -10.22 3.60
N PHE A 17 -10.61 -9.64 3.95
CA PHE A 17 -10.10 -9.68 5.32
C PHE A 17 -11.06 -9.05 6.33
N CYS A 18 -11.70 -7.91 6.00
CA CYS A 18 -12.68 -7.27 6.87
C CYS A 18 -13.93 -8.14 7.06
N ILE A 19 -14.42 -8.77 5.99
CA ILE A 19 -15.55 -9.71 6.05
C ILE A 19 -15.20 -10.91 6.93
N VAL A 20 -14.04 -11.55 6.70
CA VAL A 20 -13.58 -12.68 7.50
C VAL A 20 -13.42 -12.27 8.96
N SER A 21 -12.80 -11.12 9.25
CA SER A 21 -12.62 -10.61 10.61
C SER A 21 -13.96 -10.37 11.31
N TRP A 22 -15.00 -9.97 10.59
CA TRP A 22 -16.33 -9.76 11.16
C TRP A 22 -16.99 -11.06 11.64
N PHE A 23 -16.89 -12.12 10.81
CA PHE A 23 -17.52 -13.42 11.07
C PHE A 23 -16.67 -14.32 11.98
N ALA A 24 -15.34 -14.25 11.88
CA ALA A 24 -14.41 -15.04 12.67
C ALA A 24 -14.13 -14.46 14.07
N ALA A 25 -14.64 -13.25 14.37
CA ALA A 25 -14.48 -12.66 15.69
C ALA A 25 -15.12 -13.53 16.79
N PRO A 26 -14.36 -13.93 17.83
CA PRO A 26 -14.85 -14.82 18.87
C PRO A 26 -16.07 -14.22 19.58
N LYS A 27 -17.08 -15.06 19.82
CA LYS A 27 -18.31 -14.66 20.52
C LYS A 27 -18.01 -14.59 22.01
N GLY A 28 -17.80 -13.40 22.53
CA GLY A 28 -17.51 -13.11 23.93
C GLY A 28 -17.63 -11.62 24.22
N GLU A 29 -17.34 -11.21 25.45
CA GLU A 29 -17.44 -9.81 25.89
C GLU A 29 -16.62 -8.84 25.02
N ASN A 30 -15.45 -9.29 24.55
CA ASN A 30 -14.54 -8.49 23.74
C ASN A 30 -14.82 -8.55 22.23
N GLN A 31 -15.95 -9.10 21.78
CA GLN A 31 -16.23 -9.28 20.35
C GLN A 31 -16.17 -7.97 19.57
N THR A 32 -16.72 -6.88 20.12
CA THR A 32 -16.71 -5.56 19.48
C THR A 32 -15.29 -5.02 19.33
N VAL A 33 -14.44 -5.22 20.34
CA VAL A 33 -13.03 -4.81 20.30
C VAL A 33 -12.28 -5.58 19.23
N TRP A 34 -12.48 -6.90 19.14
CA TRP A 34 -11.89 -7.73 18.08
C TRP A 34 -12.28 -7.25 16.69
N ARG A 35 -13.57 -6.99 16.45
CA ARG A 35 -14.07 -6.50 15.16
C ARG A 35 -13.48 -5.13 14.81
N SER A 36 -13.54 -4.18 15.74
CA SER A 36 -13.14 -2.80 15.47
C SER A 36 -11.64 -2.68 15.28
N THR A 37 -10.82 -3.30 16.13
CA THR A 37 -9.35 -3.21 16.04
C THR A 37 -8.83 -3.84 14.75
N LEU A 38 -9.27 -5.06 14.39
CA LEU A 38 -8.80 -5.72 13.17
C LEU A 38 -9.20 -4.96 11.90
N ILE A 39 -10.44 -4.48 11.83
CA ILE A 39 -10.94 -3.77 10.65
C ILE A 39 -10.27 -2.40 10.52
N LEU A 40 -10.21 -1.61 11.59
CA LEU A 40 -9.59 -0.28 11.56
C LEU A 40 -8.10 -0.34 11.22
N SER A 41 -7.35 -1.26 11.83
CA SER A 41 -5.92 -1.40 11.52
C SER A 41 -5.69 -1.81 10.06
N ALA A 42 -6.45 -2.78 9.54
CA ALA A 42 -6.32 -3.22 8.15
C ALA A 42 -6.63 -2.08 7.15
N VAL A 43 -7.69 -1.33 7.39
CA VAL A 43 -8.07 -0.17 6.54
C VAL A 43 -7.03 0.95 6.64
N ALA A 44 -6.55 1.27 7.83
CA ALA A 44 -5.53 2.31 8.01
C ALA A 44 -4.22 1.96 7.30
N CYS A 45 -3.74 0.72 7.43
CA CYS A 45 -2.56 0.24 6.73
C CYS A 45 -2.74 0.27 5.20
N PHE A 46 -3.92 -0.14 4.71
CA PHE A 46 -4.22 -0.07 3.28
C PHE A 46 -4.26 1.36 2.74
N LEU A 47 -4.88 2.30 3.46
CA LEU A 47 -4.95 3.70 3.05
C LEU A 47 -3.56 4.34 2.96
N MET A 48 -2.69 4.12 3.96
CA MET A 48 -1.31 4.61 3.92
C MET A 48 -0.55 4.06 2.69
N TRP A 49 -0.66 2.77 2.44
CA TRP A 49 -0.06 2.15 1.26
C TRP A 49 -0.65 2.68 -0.05
N ALA A 50 -1.97 2.78 -0.15
CA ALA A 50 -2.65 3.21 -1.37
C ALA A 50 -2.29 4.66 -1.73
N ILE A 51 -2.24 5.56 -0.74
CA ILE A 51 -1.87 6.97 -0.95
C ILE A 51 -0.42 7.08 -1.44
N THR A 52 0.52 6.35 -0.81
CA THR A 52 1.94 6.39 -1.23
C THR A 52 2.16 5.78 -2.61
N PHE A 53 1.38 4.76 -2.98
CA PHE A 53 1.36 4.22 -4.34
C PHE A 53 0.82 5.22 -5.36
N LEU A 54 -0.33 5.84 -5.07
CA LEU A 54 -0.96 6.85 -5.94
C LEU A 54 -0.07 8.08 -6.13
N ALA A 55 0.69 8.49 -5.11
CA ALA A 55 1.62 9.60 -5.20
C ALA A 55 2.75 9.36 -6.24
N GLN A 56 3.07 8.09 -6.53
CA GLN A 56 4.04 7.71 -7.55
C GLN A 56 3.39 7.42 -8.91
N TRP A 57 2.06 7.38 -8.99
CA TRP A 57 1.35 7.02 -10.21
C TRP A 57 1.21 8.24 -11.11
N HIS A 58 1.74 8.14 -12.33
CA HIS A 58 1.86 9.26 -13.27
C HIS A 58 2.64 10.47 -12.68
N PRO A 59 3.94 10.30 -12.39
CA PRO A 59 4.72 11.33 -11.73
C PRO A 59 4.93 12.54 -12.66
N LEU A 60 4.71 13.74 -12.12
CA LEU A 60 4.98 15.01 -12.82
C LEU A 60 6.43 15.47 -12.65
N ILE A 61 7.10 15.00 -11.59
CA ILE A 61 8.47 15.34 -11.25
C ILE A 61 9.31 14.09 -11.41
N VAL A 62 10.44 14.22 -12.10
CA VAL A 62 11.43 13.16 -12.25
C VAL A 62 12.61 13.40 -11.31
N PRO A 63 13.23 12.34 -10.76
CA PRO A 63 14.37 12.48 -9.90
C PRO A 63 15.55 13.12 -10.65
N ARG A 64 16.10 14.21 -10.10
CA ARG A 64 17.34 14.85 -10.55
C ARG A 64 18.43 14.55 -9.53
N ARG A 65 19.53 13.93 -9.96
CA ARG A 65 20.69 13.62 -9.12
C ARG A 65 21.96 14.16 -9.76
N LEU A 66 22.82 14.76 -8.94
CA LEU A 66 24.06 15.43 -9.38
C LEU A 66 25.33 14.65 -9.05
N ASP A 67 25.24 13.66 -8.15
CA ASP A 67 26.40 12.91 -7.66
C ASP A 67 26.25 11.43 -8.00
N LEU A 68 26.35 11.14 -9.30
CA LEU A 68 26.40 9.78 -9.77
C LEU A 68 27.81 9.23 -9.63
N ARG A 69 27.92 8.01 -9.12
CA ARG A 69 29.21 7.33 -9.09
C ARG A 69 29.76 7.25 -10.53
N PRO A 70 31.05 7.55 -10.78
CA PRO A 70 31.54 7.82 -12.13
C PRO A 70 31.31 6.71 -13.16
N GLU A 71 31.29 5.44 -12.74
CA GLU A 71 31.01 4.32 -13.64
C GLU A 71 29.54 4.20 -14.10
N HIS A 72 28.63 4.94 -13.45
CA HIS A 72 27.21 5.04 -13.77
C HIS A 72 26.83 6.39 -14.40
N GLU A 73 27.79 7.29 -14.63
CA GLU A 73 27.54 8.56 -15.31
C GLU A 73 27.31 8.33 -16.82
N PRO A 74 26.14 8.76 -17.37
CA PRO A 74 25.86 8.61 -18.80
C PRO A 74 26.82 9.42 -19.69
N SER A 75 27.37 10.52 -19.16
CA SER A 75 28.25 11.48 -19.87
C SER A 75 29.66 10.95 -20.14
N ARG A 76 30.12 9.90 -19.44
CA ARG A 76 31.47 9.32 -19.59
C ARG A 76 31.54 8.08 -20.49
N ARG A 77 30.43 7.67 -21.12
CA ARG A 77 30.38 6.50 -22.01
C ARG A 77 30.67 6.80 -23.48
N PHE A 78 31.16 8.00 -23.80
CA PHE A 78 31.62 8.41 -25.13
C PHE A 78 33.05 8.93 -25.05
#